data_AF-B9TKZ1-F1
#
_entry.id   AF-B9TKZ1-F1
#
_cell.length_a   1.000
_cell.length_b   1.000
_cell.length_c   1.000
_cell.angle_alpha   90.00
_cell.angle_beta   90.00
_cell.angle_gamma   90.00
#
_symmetry.space_group_name_H-M   'P 1'
#
loop_
_entity.id
_entity.type
_entity.pdbx_description
1 polymer ?
#
loop_
_entity_poly.entity_id
_entity_poly.type
_entity_poly.pdbx_seq_one_letter_code
_entity_poly.pdbx_strand_id
1 'polypeptide(L)'
;MRKFVISLLLAASCAPALAADGASCSLTPAPRLKDYPWMSIARWHQFYDEDVAVADKGGVDLLFVGDSITEMWNEQVFQRAFGGWRTANFGVGGDHTGNLLWRLQNGHAEKLRPKAVVLTIG
;
A
#
# COMPACT_ATOMS: atom_id res chain seq x y z
N MET A 1 12.20 47.77 -45.07
CA MET A 1 11.92 47.38 -43.67
C MET A 1 11.45 45.94 -43.67
N ARG A 2 12.33 44.99 -43.32
CA ARG A 2 12.05 43.54 -43.40
C ARG A 2 11.26 43.11 -42.16
N LYS A 3 10.12 42.46 -42.43
CA LYS A 3 9.16 41.92 -41.46
C LYS A 3 9.81 40.77 -40.69
N PHE A 4 9.82 40.81 -39.36
CA PHE A 4 10.06 39.64 -38.51
C PHE A 4 8.73 39.18 -37.95
N VAL A 5 8.25 38.03 -38.42
CA VAL A 5 7.14 37.30 -37.80
C VAL A 5 7.79 36.24 -36.92
N ILE A 6 7.69 36.40 -35.60
CA ILE A 6 8.11 35.39 -34.63
C ILE A 6 6.95 34.41 -34.50
N SER A 7 7.05 33.27 -35.19
CA SER A 7 6.16 32.13 -34.97
C SER A 7 6.48 31.50 -33.61
N LEU A 8 5.54 31.65 -32.68
CA LEU A 8 5.56 30.96 -31.39
C LEU A 8 5.17 29.48 -31.63
N LEU A 9 6.16 28.60 -31.68
CA LEU A 9 5.95 27.15 -31.68
C LEU A 9 5.54 26.72 -30.26
N LEU A 10 4.24 26.56 -30.04
CA LEU A 10 3.69 25.88 -28.87
C LEU A 10 3.97 24.39 -29.03
N ALA A 11 5.07 23.90 -28.46
CA ALA A 11 5.33 22.47 -28.35
C ALA A 11 4.34 21.90 -27.31
N ALA A 12 3.19 21.42 -27.78
CA ALA A 12 2.33 20.57 -27.00
C ALA A 12 3.08 19.25 -26.79
N SER A 13 3.77 19.13 -25.67
CA SER A 13 4.36 17.86 -25.23
C SER A 13 3.21 16.92 -24.88
N CYS A 14 2.77 16.16 -25.88
CA CYS A 14 1.93 14.99 -25.66
C CYS A 14 2.81 13.97 -24.93
N ALA A 15 2.82 14.02 -23.60
CA ALA A 15 3.31 12.91 -22.82
C ALA A 15 2.44 11.70 -23.21
N PRO A 16 3.03 10.54 -23.57
CA PRO A 16 2.23 9.36 -23.81
C PRO A 16 1.52 9.05 -22.48
N ALA A 17 0.19 9.15 -22.49
CA ALA A 17 -0.61 8.48 -21.49
C ALA A 17 -0.21 7.01 -21.58
N LEU A 18 0.48 6.50 -20.56
CA LEU A 18 0.71 5.07 -20.45
C LEU A 18 -0.67 4.42 -20.53
N ALA A 19 -0.90 3.71 -21.64
CA ALA A 19 -2.04 2.85 -21.77
C ALA A 19 -2.04 1.93 -20.55
N ALA A 20 -3.18 1.81 -19.88
CA ALA A 20 -3.36 0.79 -18.87
C ALA A 20 -3.29 -0.56 -19.60
N ASP A 21 -2.12 -1.18 -19.59
CA ASP A 21 -1.77 -2.40 -20.34
C ASP A 21 -2.49 -3.64 -19.78
N GLY A 22 -3.82 -3.65 -19.67
CA GLY A 22 -4.62 -4.85 -19.33
C GLY A 22 -4.16 -5.60 -18.07
N ALA A 23 -3.33 -4.99 -17.24
CA ALA A 23 -2.66 -5.64 -16.14
C ALA A 23 -3.67 -5.80 -15.01
N SER A 24 -3.82 -7.03 -14.51
CA SER A 24 -4.70 -7.31 -13.38
C SER A 24 -4.29 -6.43 -12.19
N CYS A 25 -5.27 -5.87 -11.47
CA CYS A 25 -5.01 -5.06 -10.27
C CYS A 25 -4.19 -5.83 -9.23
N SER A 26 -4.26 -7.17 -9.23
CA SER A 26 -3.43 -8.03 -8.39
C SER A 26 -1.93 -7.93 -8.73
N LEU A 27 -1.55 -7.69 -9.98
CA LEU A 27 -0.15 -7.68 -10.41
C LEU A 27 0.46 -6.28 -10.52
N THR A 28 -0.37 -5.24 -10.42
CA THR A 28 0.07 -3.83 -10.50
C THR A 28 0.00 -3.19 -9.12
N PRO A 29 1.14 -2.76 -8.53
CA PRO A 29 1.11 -1.97 -7.30
C PRO A 29 0.29 -0.70 -7.50
N ALA A 30 -0.81 -0.57 -6.76
CA ALA A 30 -1.64 0.63 -6.76
C ALA A 30 -2.32 0.80 -5.40
N PRO A 31 -2.57 2.05 -4.95
CA PRO A 31 -3.39 2.27 -3.77
C PRO A 31 -4.82 1.78 -4.03
N ARG A 32 -5.63 1.67 -2.98
CA ARG A 32 -7.04 1.32 -3.15
C ARG A 32 -7.77 2.41 -3.94
N LEU A 33 -8.42 1.99 -5.03
CA LEU A 33 -9.24 2.87 -5.87
C LEU A 33 -10.74 2.58 -5.78
N LYS A 34 -11.13 1.55 -5.01
CA LYS A 34 -12.51 1.10 -4.88
C LYS A 34 -13.02 1.28 -3.46
N ASP A 35 -14.16 1.94 -3.34
CA ASP A 35 -14.93 1.99 -2.10
C ASP A 35 -15.76 0.73 -1.91
N TYR A 36 -15.78 0.23 -0.67
CA TYR A 36 -16.70 -0.78 -0.20
C TYR A 36 -17.57 -0.19 0.92
N PRO A 37 -18.85 -0.59 1.06
CA PRO A 37 -19.71 -0.12 2.15
C PRO A 37 -19.13 -0.36 3.55
N TRP A 38 -18.32 -1.41 3.71
CA TRP A 38 -17.67 -1.80 4.95
C TRP A 38 -16.22 -1.31 5.07
N MET A 39 -15.64 -0.76 4.00
CA MET A 39 -14.26 -0.26 3.98
C MET A 39 -14.09 0.78 2.88
N SER A 40 -14.12 2.05 3.29
CA SER A 40 -13.92 3.18 2.38
C SER A 40 -12.45 3.40 2.04
N ILE A 41 -12.18 4.13 0.96
CA ILE A 41 -10.82 4.58 0.61
C ILE A 41 -10.23 5.41 1.76
N ALA A 42 -11.03 6.27 2.38
CA ALA A 42 -10.59 7.06 3.53
C ALA A 42 -10.17 6.19 4.72
N ARG A 43 -10.96 5.15 5.05
CA ARG A 43 -10.59 4.19 6.11
C ARG A 43 -9.35 3.39 5.73
N TRP A 44 -9.22 2.98 4.47
CA TRP A 44 -8.00 2.31 3.99
C TRP A 44 -6.75 3.17 4.18
N HIS A 45 -6.83 4.47 3.90
CA HIS A 45 -5.72 5.40 4.18
C HIS A 45 -5.41 5.54 5.68
N GLN A 46 -6.41 5.48 6.56
CA GLN A 46 -6.17 5.47 8.01
C GLN A 46 -5.32 4.26 8.44
N PHE A 47 -5.65 3.05 7.96
CA PHE A 47 -4.83 1.87 8.21
C PHE A 47 -3.40 2.04 7.67
N TYR A 48 -3.25 2.58 6.46
CA TYR A 48 -1.93 2.86 5.87
C TYR A 48 -1.11 3.84 6.71
N ASP A 49 -1.72 4.91 7.21
CA ASP A 49 -1.04 5.90 8.05
C ASP A 49 -0.64 5.32 9.42
N GLU A 50 -1.48 4.45 9.99
CA GLU A 50 -1.17 3.69 11.21
C GLU A 50 0.01 2.73 11.00
N ASP A 51 0.03 1.99 9.89
CA ASP A 51 1.14 1.11 9.49
C ASP A 51 2.45 1.92 9.34
N VAL A 52 2.40 3.08 8.68
CA VAL A 52 3.54 4.00 8.52
C VAL A 52 4.08 4.46 9.87
N ALA A 53 3.20 4.87 10.79
CA ALA A 53 3.61 5.31 12.12
C ALA A 53 4.30 4.18 12.91
N VAL A 54 3.83 2.93 12.78
CA VAL A 54 4.49 1.76 13.35
C VAL A 54 5.84 1.49 12.68
N ALA A 55 5.91 1.59 11.35
CA ALA A 55 7.14 1.40 10.60
C ALA A 55 8.22 2.44 10.98
N ASP A 56 7.84 3.69 11.14
CA ASP A 56 8.71 4.79 11.58
C ASP A 56 9.25 4.60 12.99
N LYS A 57 8.40 4.08 13.89
CA LYS A 57 8.82 3.73 15.25
C LYS A 57 9.77 2.54 15.27
N GLY A 58 9.59 1.59 14.35
CA GLY A 58 10.36 0.36 14.27
C GLY A 58 10.14 -0.58 15.46
N GLY A 59 11.11 -1.48 15.69
CA GLY A 59 11.05 -2.41 16.83
C GLY A 59 10.05 -3.56 16.69
N VAL A 60 9.66 -3.89 15.45
CA VAL A 60 8.82 -5.06 15.14
C VAL A 60 9.72 -6.28 14.92
N ASP A 61 9.48 -7.35 15.67
CA ASP A 61 10.18 -8.65 15.51
C ASP A 61 9.40 -9.62 14.61
N LEU A 62 8.06 -9.56 14.65
CA LEU A 62 7.17 -10.41 13.86
C LEU A 62 6.11 -9.55 13.17
N LEU A 63 6.19 -9.48 11.85
CA LEU A 63 5.29 -8.66 11.04
C LEU A 63 4.25 -9.54 10.34
N PHE A 64 2.97 -9.23 10.53
CA PHE A 64 1.88 -9.81 9.76
C PHE A 64 1.48 -8.83 8.65
N VAL A 65 1.31 -9.33 7.42
CA VAL A 65 0.87 -8.56 6.26
C VAL A 65 -0.19 -9.33 5.50
N GLY A 66 -1.21 -8.64 5.00
CA GLY A 66 -2.26 -9.32 4.25
C GLY A 66 -3.57 -8.58 4.08
N ASP A 67 -4.60 -9.38 3.78
CA ASP A 67 -5.99 -8.95 3.66
C ASP A 67 -6.76 -9.04 4.99
N SER A 68 -8.10 -9.12 4.91
CA SER A 68 -9.02 -9.27 6.04
C SER A 68 -8.71 -10.44 6.97
N ILE A 69 -8.16 -11.55 6.47
CA ILE A 69 -7.81 -12.71 7.29
C ILE A 69 -6.66 -12.34 8.24
N THR A 70 -5.73 -11.52 7.75
CA THR A 70 -4.64 -10.98 8.55
C THR A 70 -5.13 -9.87 9.48
N GLU A 71 -5.97 -8.94 8.99
CA GLU A 71 -6.53 -7.85 9.82
C GLU A 71 -7.29 -8.39 11.04
N MET A 72 -8.20 -9.34 10.81
CA MET A 72 -9.24 -9.70 11.77
C MET A 72 -8.86 -10.87 12.69
N TRP A 73 -7.57 -11.06 12.98
CA TRP A 73 -7.16 -12.04 13.99
C TRP A 73 -7.88 -11.77 15.31
N ASN A 74 -8.42 -12.82 15.93
CA ASN A 74 -8.96 -12.71 17.27
C ASN A 74 -7.83 -12.35 18.24
N GLU A 75 -7.99 -11.24 18.97
CA GLU A 75 -6.96 -10.70 19.85
C GLU A 75 -6.49 -11.71 20.91
N GLN A 76 -7.41 -12.45 21.55
CA GLN A 76 -7.06 -13.40 22.61
C GLN A 76 -6.27 -14.60 22.08
N VAL A 77 -6.56 -15.03 20.85
CA VAL A 77 -5.81 -16.10 20.18
C VAL A 77 -4.45 -15.56 19.75
N PHE A 78 -4.41 -14.37 19.15
CA PHE A 78 -3.19 -13.73 18.70
C PHE A 78 -2.21 -13.49 19.85
N GLN A 79 -2.69 -12.96 20.98
CA GLN A 79 -1.85 -12.74 22.16
C GLN A 79 -1.34 -14.04 22.77
N ARG A 80 -2.18 -15.10 22.81
CA ARG A 80 -1.72 -16.43 23.28
C ARG A 80 -0.64 -17.03 22.39
N ALA A 81 -0.76 -16.88 21.08
CA ALA A 81 0.15 -17.48 20.12
C ALA A 81 1.44 -16.66 19.92
N PHE A 82 1.33 -15.33 19.91
CA PHE A 82 2.39 -14.42 19.45
C PHE A 82 2.75 -13.31 20.45
N GLY A 83 2.07 -13.21 21.60
CA GLY A 83 2.29 -12.12 22.58
C GLY A 83 3.69 -12.08 23.22
N GLY A 84 4.49 -13.13 23.05
CA GLY A 84 5.91 -13.12 23.41
C GLY A 84 6.81 -12.36 22.42
N TRP A 85 6.28 -11.91 21.28
CA TRP A 85 6.99 -11.16 20.25
C TRP A 85 6.52 -9.71 20.22
N ARG A 86 7.39 -8.80 19.79
CA ARG A 86 6.97 -7.45 19.40
C ARG A 86 6.32 -7.53 18.01
N THR A 87 5.01 -7.69 17.99
CA THR A 87 4.25 -7.88 16.75
C THR A 87 3.73 -6.58 16.15
N ALA A 88 3.59 -6.54 14.84
CA ALA A 88 2.73 -5.58 14.14
C ALA A 88 1.86 -6.32 13.12
N ASN A 89 0.63 -5.84 12.91
CA ASN A 89 -0.32 -6.41 11.98
C ASN A 89 -0.76 -5.36 10.96
N PHE A 90 -0.24 -5.49 9.74
CA PHE A 90 -0.49 -4.61 8.59
C PHE A 90 -1.51 -5.24 7.63
N GLY A 91 -2.46 -5.99 8.19
CA GLY A 91 -3.60 -6.55 7.47
C GLY A 91 -4.65 -5.48 7.18
N VAL A 92 -5.13 -5.42 5.94
CA VAL A 92 -6.18 -4.47 5.55
C VAL A 92 -7.26 -5.16 4.72
N GLY A 93 -8.48 -5.17 5.21
CA GLY A 93 -9.61 -5.86 4.61
C GLY A 93 -9.90 -5.39 3.20
N GLY A 94 -10.04 -6.35 2.28
CA GLY A 94 -10.28 -6.12 0.86
C GLY A 94 -9.03 -5.81 0.03
N ASP A 95 -7.84 -5.85 0.62
CA ASP A 95 -6.61 -5.73 -0.16
C ASP A 95 -6.41 -6.95 -1.04
N HIS A 96 -6.03 -6.70 -2.28
CA HIS A 96 -5.39 -7.70 -3.14
C HIS A 96 -3.87 -7.51 -3.11
N THR A 97 -3.14 -8.42 -3.75
CA THR A 97 -1.67 -8.40 -3.83
C THR A 97 -1.10 -7.05 -4.28
N GLY A 98 -1.67 -6.40 -5.30
CA GLY A 98 -1.26 -5.06 -5.74
C GLY A 98 -1.43 -3.95 -4.69
N ASN A 99 -2.47 -3.98 -3.85
CA ASN A 99 -2.62 -3.00 -2.77
C ASN A 99 -1.57 -3.20 -1.69
N LEU A 100 -1.37 -4.45 -1.25
CA LEU A 100 -0.34 -4.75 -0.26
C LEU A 100 1.05 -4.37 -0.77
N LEU A 101 1.37 -4.69 -2.02
CA LEU A 101 2.66 -4.35 -2.63
C LEU A 101 2.88 -2.84 -2.68
N TRP A 102 1.83 -2.07 -3.02
CA TRP A 102 1.90 -0.61 -2.98
C TRP A 102 2.13 -0.08 -1.57
N ARG A 103 1.40 -0.59 -0.55
CA ARG A 103 1.59 -0.16 0.84
C ARG A 103 3.00 -0.46 1.34
N LEU A 104 3.56 -1.64 1.03
CA LEU A 104 4.94 -1.96 1.43
C LEU A 104 5.99 -1.07 0.75
N GLN A 105 5.74 -0.65 -0.49
CA GLN A 105 6.66 0.23 -1.24
C GLN A 105 6.60 1.70 -0.81
N ASN A 106 5.46 2.16 -0.29
CA ASN A 106 5.24 3.57 0.05
C ASN A 106 5.15 3.83 1.55
N GLY A 107 4.89 2.79 2.35
CA GLY A 107 4.55 2.85 3.77
C GLY A 107 5.73 2.68 4.73
N HIS A 108 6.94 3.03 4.30
CA HIS A 108 8.17 2.95 5.09
C HIS A 108 8.54 1.54 5.61
N ALA A 109 8.02 0.48 4.99
CA ALA A 109 8.28 -0.90 5.44
C ALA A 109 9.77 -1.27 5.40
N GLU A 110 10.58 -0.57 4.59
CA GLU A 110 12.04 -0.71 4.55
C GLU A 110 12.75 -0.32 5.85
N LYS A 111 12.10 0.47 6.72
CA LYS A 111 12.61 0.80 8.06
C LYS A 111 12.47 -0.36 9.04
N LEU A 112 11.56 -1.28 8.77
CA LEU A 112 11.34 -2.45 9.62
C LEU A 112 12.42 -3.50 9.38
N ARG A 113 12.83 -4.18 10.47
CA ARG A 113 13.78 -5.29 10.44
C ARG A 113 13.21 -6.51 11.20
N PRO A 114 12.05 -7.04 10.79
CA PRO A 114 11.44 -8.17 11.46
C PRO A 114 12.31 -9.41 11.28
N LYS A 115 12.26 -10.31 12.26
CA LYS A 115 12.92 -11.63 12.20
C LYS A 115 12.11 -12.60 11.34
N ALA A 116 10.79 -12.42 11.30
CA ALA A 116 9.88 -13.22 10.50
C ALA A 116 8.71 -12.37 9.99
N VAL A 117 8.18 -12.77 8.84
CA VAL A 117 6.99 -12.18 8.21
C VAL A 117 5.96 -13.28 7.98
N VAL A 118 4.71 -13.03 8.38
CA VAL A 118 3.56 -13.87 8.06
C VAL A 118 2.76 -13.17 6.96
N LEU A 119 2.59 -13.84 5.83
CA LEU A 119 1.93 -13.29 4.64
C LEU A 119 0.69 -14.13 4.30
N THR A 120 -0.48 -13.49 4.26
CA THR A 120 -1.73 -14.07 3.74
C THR A 120 -2.43 -13.05 2.85
N ILE A 121 -2.42 -13.25 1.54
CA ILE A 121 -2.96 -12.32 0.54
C ILE A 121 -3.39 -13.10 -0.72
N GLY A 122 -4.43 -12.63 -1.43
CA GLY A 122 -4.94 -13.25 -2.67
C GLY A 122 -5.81 -12.32 -3.49
#